data_AF-M4CQN6-F1
#
_entry.id   AF-M4CQN6-F1
#
_cell.length_a   1.000
_cell.length_b   1.000
_cell.length_c   1.000
_cell.angle_alpha   90.00
_cell.angle_beta   90.00
_cell.angle_gamma   90.00
#
_symmetry.space_group_name_H-M   'P 1'
#
loop_
_entity.id
_entity.type
_entity.pdbx_description
1 polymer ?
#
loop_
_entity_poly.entity_id
_entity_poly.type
_entity_poly.pdbx_seq_one_letter_code
_entity_poly.pdbx_strand_id
1 'polypeptide(L)'
;MATAASSLTIASSFSEPRIQIRSSKRTRLSLQYSIPYKANSRSRRRLVVANSDGGVTLSPEQHKEVAQVAGELQKYCVSEPVKCPLIFGDWDVVYCSVPTSPGGGYRSVIGRLFFRTNEMIQGIDSPDIVRNRVSFTALGFLDGDVSLTGKLKVLDSEWVQVIFEPPELKVGSLEFKYGFESEVKLRITYVDEKLRLGLGSRGSLFVFRRRQ
;
A
#
# COMPACT_ATOMS: atom_id res chain seq x y z
N MET A 1 46.31 48.70 -54.99
CA MET A 1 47.02 47.60 -54.32
C MET A 1 46.22 46.32 -54.54
N ALA A 2 46.91 45.28 -55.01
CA ALA A 2 46.51 43.87 -55.10
C ALA A 2 45.51 43.41 -56.18
N THR A 3 46.06 42.60 -57.08
CA THR A 3 45.44 41.68 -58.05
C THR A 3 45.49 40.24 -57.50
N ALA A 4 44.54 39.41 -57.98
CA ALA A 4 44.51 37.94 -58.03
C ALA A 4 44.12 37.20 -56.71
N ALA A 5 43.42 36.06 -56.69
CA ALA A 5 43.09 35.10 -57.73
C ALA A 5 41.83 34.25 -57.41
N SER A 6 41.37 33.58 -58.47
CA SER A 6 40.27 32.66 -58.75
C SER A 6 39.87 31.50 -57.80
N SER A 7 38.58 31.16 -57.93
CA SER A 7 37.92 29.83 -58.06
C SER A 7 37.88 28.83 -56.89
N LEU A 8 36.66 28.45 -56.47
CA LEU A 8 36.04 27.14 -56.75
C LEU A 8 34.66 27.03 -56.07
N THR A 9 33.64 26.75 -56.88
CA THR A 9 32.27 26.45 -56.46
C THR A 9 32.12 24.94 -56.30
N ILE A 10 31.72 24.45 -55.13
CA ILE A 10 31.07 23.14 -54.99
C ILE A 10 29.92 23.29 -53.99
N ALA A 11 28.71 23.18 -54.52
CA ALA A 11 27.48 23.03 -53.76
C ALA A 11 27.35 21.56 -53.33
N SER A 12 27.23 21.30 -52.03
CA SER A 12 26.83 20.00 -51.50
C SER A 12 25.37 20.04 -51.05
N SER A 13 24.51 19.66 -51.99
CA SER A 13 23.22 19.02 -51.71
C SER A 13 23.48 17.74 -50.91
N PHE A 14 22.92 17.57 -49.71
CA PHE A 14 22.52 16.25 -49.20
C PHE A 14 21.53 16.41 -48.03
N SER A 15 20.25 16.25 -48.38
CA SER A 15 19.16 15.54 -47.68
C SER A 15 19.30 15.21 -46.18
N GLU A 16 18.29 15.62 -45.42
CA GLU A 16 17.97 15.19 -44.05
C GLU A 16 18.11 13.67 -43.86
N PRO A 17 18.89 13.19 -42.87
CA PRO A 17 18.76 11.83 -42.40
C PRO A 17 17.53 11.75 -41.49
N ARG A 18 16.44 11.26 -42.07
CA ARG A 18 15.27 10.71 -41.37
C ARG A 18 15.73 9.48 -40.58
N ILE A 19 16.28 9.69 -39.39
CA ILE A 19 16.64 8.60 -38.49
C ILE A 19 15.34 8.02 -37.94
N GLN A 20 14.94 6.90 -38.54
CA GLN A 20 14.03 5.93 -37.93
C GLN A 20 14.55 5.59 -36.54
N ILE A 21 13.88 6.10 -35.51
CA ILE A 21 14.03 5.60 -34.16
C ILE A 21 13.46 4.18 -34.19
N ARG A 22 14.38 3.21 -34.35
CA ARG A 22 14.13 1.81 -34.09
C ARG A 22 13.38 1.72 -32.77
N SER A 23 12.20 1.10 -32.82
CA SER A 23 11.51 0.55 -31.66
C SER A 23 12.51 -0.28 -30.86
N SER A 24 13.12 0.35 -29.85
CA SER A 24 13.85 -0.37 -28.82
C SER A 24 12.78 -1.13 -28.05
N LYS A 25 12.83 -2.45 -28.20
CA LYS A 25 12.01 -3.40 -27.47
C LYS A 25 11.95 -2.91 -26.02
N ARG A 26 10.75 -2.58 -25.55
CA ARG A 26 10.45 -2.44 -24.12
C ARG A 26 11.03 -3.66 -23.45
N THR A 27 12.18 -3.51 -22.81
CA THR A 27 12.74 -4.53 -21.95
C THR A 27 11.74 -4.66 -20.81
N ARG A 28 10.81 -5.60 -20.93
CA ARG A 28 10.03 -6.09 -19.81
C ARG A 28 11.07 -6.55 -18.80
N LEU A 29 11.31 -5.75 -17.76
CA LEU A 29 11.91 -6.22 -16.53
C LEU A 29 10.89 -7.18 -15.89
N SER A 30 10.80 -8.39 -16.44
CA SER A 30 10.23 -9.54 -15.76
C SER A 30 11.27 -10.01 -14.74
N LEU A 31 11.43 -9.24 -13.67
CA LEU A 31 12.13 -9.75 -12.50
C LEU A 31 11.19 -10.75 -11.84
N GLN A 32 11.59 -12.02 -11.92
CA GLN A 32 10.88 -13.21 -11.48
C GLN A 32 10.67 -13.19 -9.97
N TYR A 33 9.67 -12.46 -9.48
CA TYR A 33 9.02 -12.76 -8.20
C TYR A 33 7.91 -13.78 -8.45
N SER A 34 8.25 -14.95 -9.01
CA SER A 34 7.32 -16.07 -9.06
C SER A 34 7.25 -16.71 -7.67
N ILE A 35 6.53 -16.04 -6.76
CA ILE A 35 6.06 -16.66 -5.53
C ILE A 35 5.26 -17.89 -5.95
N PRO A 36 5.54 -19.09 -5.40
CA PRO A 36 4.89 -20.31 -5.84
C PRO A 36 3.37 -20.13 -5.80
N TYR A 37 2.76 -20.13 -6.99
CA TYR A 37 1.33 -19.92 -7.26
C TYR A 37 0.41 -20.98 -6.60
N LYS A 38 0.99 -21.89 -5.81
CA LYS A 38 0.35 -23.02 -5.15
C LYS A 38 0.08 -22.81 -3.65
N ALA A 39 0.12 -21.57 -3.14
CA ALA A 39 -0.63 -21.26 -1.93
C ALA A 39 -2.13 -21.44 -2.25
N ASN A 40 -2.67 -22.59 -1.83
CA ASN A 40 -3.98 -23.13 -2.16
C ASN A 40 -5.05 -22.02 -2.34
N SER A 41 -5.62 -21.88 -3.53
CA SER A 41 -6.60 -20.84 -3.86
C SER A 41 -7.82 -20.84 -2.93
N ARG A 42 -8.07 -21.97 -2.25
CA ARG A 42 -9.05 -22.11 -1.17
C ARG A 42 -8.65 -21.39 0.12
N SER A 43 -7.39 -21.48 0.53
CA SER A 43 -6.86 -20.81 1.73
C SER A 43 -6.93 -19.29 1.60
N ARG A 44 -6.58 -18.75 0.42
CA ARG A 44 -6.70 -17.30 0.15
C ARG A 44 -8.15 -16.80 0.23
N ARG A 45 -9.12 -17.58 -0.26
CA ARG A 45 -10.54 -17.23 -0.16
C ARG A 45 -11.04 -17.17 1.28
N ARG A 46 -10.53 -18.02 2.16
CA ARG A 46 -10.90 -18.05 3.59
C ARG A 46 -10.39 -16.85 4.39
N LEU A 47 -9.30 -16.23 3.94
CA LEU A 47 -8.74 -15.03 4.56
C LEU A 47 -9.53 -13.75 4.26
N VAL A 48 -10.36 -13.78 3.21
CA VAL A 48 -11.23 -12.66 2.88
C VAL A 48 -12.45 -12.69 3.80
N VAL A 49 -12.30 -12.11 4.99
CA VAL A 49 -13.38 -11.84 5.95
C VAL A 49 -14.19 -10.62 5.52
N ALA A 50 -14.74 -10.71 4.30
CA ALA A 50 -15.67 -9.72 3.78
C ALA A 50 -16.84 -9.55 4.76
N ASN A 51 -17.29 -8.31 4.93
CA ASN A 51 -18.42 -7.94 5.79
C ASN A 51 -18.21 -8.17 7.30
N SER A 52 -16.97 -8.33 7.76
CA SER A 52 -16.65 -8.52 9.18
C SER A 52 -16.43 -7.23 9.98
N ASP A 53 -16.66 -6.05 9.37
CA ASP A 53 -16.22 -4.75 9.88
C ASP A 53 -14.76 -4.80 10.36
N GLY A 54 -13.84 -5.22 9.47
CA GLY A 54 -12.42 -5.33 9.80
C GLY A 54 -12.09 -6.31 10.92
N GLY A 55 -12.91 -7.35 11.12
CA GLY A 55 -12.76 -8.35 12.16
C GLY A 55 -13.58 -8.12 13.44
N VAL A 56 -14.33 -7.02 13.56
CA VAL A 56 -15.14 -6.72 14.76
C VAL A 56 -16.22 -7.76 15.01
N THR A 57 -16.87 -8.26 13.96
CA THR A 57 -18.03 -9.14 14.08
C THR A 57 -17.69 -10.63 14.05
N LEU A 58 -16.40 -10.98 14.12
CA LEU A 58 -15.96 -12.37 14.05
C LEU A 58 -16.01 -13.04 15.43
N SER A 59 -16.34 -14.33 15.45
CA SER A 59 -16.22 -15.15 16.65
C SER A 59 -14.76 -15.46 16.97
N PRO A 60 -14.45 -15.86 18.22
CA PRO A 60 -13.10 -16.31 18.59
C PRO A 60 -12.56 -17.45 17.70
N GLU A 61 -13.41 -18.37 17.27
CA GLU A 61 -13.07 -19.48 16.37
C GLU A 61 -12.72 -18.97 14.98
N GLN A 62 -13.46 -17.99 14.47
CA GLN A 62 -13.16 -17.35 13.18
C GLN A 62 -11.84 -16.58 13.24
N HIS A 63 -11.54 -15.88 14.34
CA HIS A 63 -10.23 -15.27 14.55
C HIS A 63 -9.10 -16.30 14.54
N LYS A 64 -9.29 -17.46 15.17
CA LYS A 64 -8.33 -18.58 15.13
C LYS A 64 -8.13 -19.11 13.72
N GLU A 65 -9.20 -19.26 12.93
CA GLU A 65 -9.10 -19.68 11.54
C GLU A 65 -8.28 -18.68 10.71
N VAL A 66 -8.56 -17.37 10.82
CA VAL A 66 -7.79 -16.33 10.12
C VAL A 66 -6.30 -16.40 10.51
N ALA A 67 -6.01 -16.54 11.81
CA ALA A 67 -4.63 -16.67 12.29
C ALA A 67 -3.93 -17.92 11.75
N GLN A 68 -4.61 -19.07 11.73
CA GLN A 68 -4.06 -20.32 11.20
C GLN A 68 -3.75 -20.19 9.71
N VAL A 69 -4.67 -19.66 8.92
CA VAL A 69 -4.46 -19.46 7.48
C VAL A 69 -3.34 -18.46 7.21
N ALA A 70 -3.25 -17.37 7.99
CA ALA A 70 -2.17 -16.41 7.89
C ALA A 70 -0.80 -17.04 8.19
N GLY A 71 -0.71 -17.91 9.20
CA GLY A 71 0.49 -18.66 9.54
C GLY A 71 0.93 -19.63 8.43
N GLU A 72 -0.03 -20.29 7.77
CA GLU A 72 0.27 -21.15 6.62
C GLU A 72 0.79 -20.35 5.41
N LEU A 73 0.24 -19.15 5.15
CA LEU A 73 0.70 -18.30 4.06
C LEU A 73 2.12 -17.77 4.27
N GLN A 74 2.51 -17.50 5.53
CA GLN A 74 3.85 -17.01 5.86
C GLN A 74 4.95 -17.95 5.36
N LYS A 75 4.70 -19.26 5.29
CA LYS A 75 5.66 -20.26 4.76
C LYS A 75 6.02 -20.05 3.29
N TYR A 76 5.22 -19.27 2.56
CA TYR A 76 5.41 -18.95 1.16
C TYR A 76 5.86 -17.50 0.93
N CYS A 77 6.18 -16.76 1.99
CA CYS A 77 6.70 -15.40 1.86
C CYS A 77 8.08 -15.40 1.19
N VAL A 78 8.40 -14.30 0.51
CA VAL A 78 9.76 -14.03 0.01
C VAL A 78 10.69 -13.73 1.20
N SER A 79 12.01 -13.91 1.04
CA SER A 79 12.98 -13.76 2.14
C SER A 79 13.14 -12.32 2.63
N GLU A 80 13.00 -11.33 1.75
CA GLU A 80 13.12 -9.90 2.09
C GLU A 80 11.88 -9.14 1.58
N PRO A 81 10.70 -9.33 2.21
CA PRO A 81 9.44 -8.76 1.73
C PRO A 81 9.44 -7.24 1.68
N VAL A 82 10.25 -6.57 2.51
CA VAL A 82 10.42 -5.10 2.49
C VAL A 82 11.04 -4.57 1.20
N LYS A 83 11.77 -5.40 0.44
CA LYS A 83 12.34 -5.06 -0.86
C LYS A 83 11.43 -5.46 -2.02
N CYS A 84 10.35 -6.18 -1.76
CA CYS A 84 9.44 -6.64 -2.79
C CYS A 84 8.62 -5.47 -3.35
N PRO A 85 8.64 -5.18 -4.65
CA PRO A 85 7.90 -4.05 -5.23
C PRO A 85 6.38 -4.19 -5.07
N LEU A 86 5.89 -5.41 -4.79
CA LEU A 86 4.48 -5.66 -4.55
C LEU A 86 3.96 -4.94 -3.31
N ILE A 87 4.81 -4.51 -2.36
CA ILE A 87 4.33 -3.76 -1.18
C ILE A 87 3.70 -2.41 -1.55
N PHE A 88 4.15 -1.78 -2.64
CA PHE A 88 3.69 -0.46 -3.06
C PHE A 88 2.32 -0.51 -3.70
N GLY A 89 1.46 0.47 -3.45
CA GLY A 89 0.10 0.60 -3.95
C GLY A 89 -0.93 0.79 -2.84
N ASP A 90 -2.20 0.88 -3.22
CA ASP A 90 -3.31 1.02 -2.27
C ASP A 90 -3.83 -0.35 -1.82
N TRP A 91 -4.07 -0.45 -0.52
CA TRP A 91 -4.51 -1.66 0.16
C TRP A 91 -5.72 -1.39 1.05
N ASP A 92 -6.80 -2.13 0.86
CA ASP A 92 -7.90 -2.18 1.83
C ASP A 92 -7.45 -2.95 3.07
N VAL A 93 -7.67 -2.38 4.25
CA VAL A 93 -7.49 -3.08 5.54
C VAL A 93 -8.76 -3.89 5.80
N VAL A 94 -8.77 -5.15 5.37
CA VAL A 94 -9.98 -5.99 5.43
C VAL A 94 -10.14 -6.74 6.75
N TYR A 95 -9.07 -6.86 7.53
CA TYR A 95 -9.12 -7.46 8.86
C TYR A 95 -7.98 -6.97 9.76
N CYS A 96 -8.30 -6.79 11.05
CA CYS A 96 -7.33 -6.73 12.12
C CYS A 96 -7.79 -7.60 13.31
N SER A 97 -6.87 -8.36 13.91
CA SER A 97 -7.19 -9.16 15.11
C SER A 97 -7.52 -8.31 16.33
N VAL A 98 -7.08 -7.05 16.34
CA VAL A 98 -7.42 -6.05 17.36
C VAL A 98 -8.08 -4.87 16.67
N PRO A 99 -9.42 -4.80 16.61
CA PRO A 99 -10.14 -3.87 15.74
C PRO A 99 -9.86 -2.38 15.95
N THR A 100 -9.40 -1.98 17.13
CA THR A 100 -8.99 -0.59 17.45
C THR A 100 -7.59 -0.24 16.95
N SER A 101 -6.81 -1.22 16.48
CA SER A 101 -5.46 -0.96 15.94
C SER A 101 -5.52 -0.12 14.65
N PRO A 102 -6.35 -0.44 13.64
CA PRO A 102 -6.65 0.50 12.57
C PRO A 102 -7.67 1.54 13.05
N GLY A 103 -7.42 2.83 12.79
CA GLY A 103 -8.36 3.91 13.08
C GLY A 103 -8.51 4.31 14.56
N GLY A 104 -7.77 3.69 15.49
CA GLY A 104 -7.66 4.14 16.88
C GLY A 104 -9.02 4.30 17.59
N GLY A 105 -9.19 5.43 18.30
CA GLY A 105 -10.40 5.73 19.07
C GLY A 105 -11.70 5.76 18.24
N TYR A 106 -11.63 6.09 16.95
CA TYR A 106 -12.80 6.09 16.05
C TYR A 106 -13.40 4.70 15.87
N ARG A 107 -12.57 3.66 16.01
CA ARG A 107 -13.00 2.26 15.96
C ARG A 107 -13.16 1.63 17.33
N SER A 108 -13.17 2.41 18.41
CA SER A 108 -13.56 1.94 19.75
C SER A 108 -15.06 1.59 19.79
N VAL A 109 -15.53 0.94 20.87
CA VAL A 109 -16.96 0.61 21.03
C VAL A 109 -17.83 1.88 20.93
N ILE A 110 -17.45 2.95 21.63
CA ILE A 110 -18.14 4.24 21.60
C ILE A 110 -17.93 4.92 20.25
N GLY A 111 -16.71 4.87 19.70
CA GLY A 111 -16.40 5.43 18.39
C GLY A 111 -17.33 4.86 17.30
N ARG A 112 -17.48 3.53 17.23
CA ARG A 112 -18.33 2.87 16.22
C ARG A 112 -19.82 3.18 16.37
N LEU A 113 -20.29 3.57 17.57
CA LEU A 113 -21.67 4.00 17.77
C LEU A 113 -21.97 5.32 17.05
N PHE A 114 -21.01 6.24 17.02
CA PHE A 114 -21.16 7.56 16.41
C PHE A 114 -20.55 7.67 15.01
N PHE A 115 -19.55 6.85 14.72
CA PHE A 115 -18.76 6.85 13.49
C PHE A 115 -18.81 5.47 12.84
N ARG A 116 -19.70 5.30 11.88
CA ARG A 116 -19.76 4.09 11.08
C ARG A 116 -18.57 4.08 10.13
N THR A 117 -17.64 3.14 10.30
CA THR A 117 -16.51 2.98 9.37
C THR A 117 -17.00 2.49 8.02
N ASN A 118 -16.64 3.19 6.95
CA ASN A 118 -17.00 2.86 5.57
C ASN A 118 -15.82 2.20 4.83
N GLU A 119 -14.63 2.80 4.95
CA GLU A 119 -13.42 2.31 4.30
C GLU A 119 -12.22 2.47 5.22
N MET A 120 -11.27 1.54 5.13
CA MET A 120 -9.95 1.63 5.75
C MET A 120 -8.92 1.30 4.68
N ILE A 121 -8.09 2.26 4.32
CA ILE A 121 -7.13 2.15 3.22
C ILE A 121 -5.73 2.46 3.75
N GLN A 122 -4.75 1.68 3.33
CA GLN A 122 -3.33 1.98 3.46
C GLN A 122 -2.71 2.07 2.06
N GLY A 123 -2.31 3.28 1.67
CA GLY A 123 -1.45 3.51 0.51
C GLY A 123 0.02 3.43 0.91
N ILE A 124 0.83 2.76 0.10
CA ILE A 124 2.29 2.79 0.21
C ILE A 124 2.84 3.27 -1.12
N ASP A 125 3.29 4.52 -1.17
CA ASP A 125 3.84 5.13 -2.37
C ASP A 125 5.36 5.03 -2.34
N SER A 126 5.94 4.72 -3.50
CA SER A 126 7.39 4.71 -3.66
C SER A 126 7.94 6.15 -3.58
N PRO A 127 9.08 6.39 -2.90
CA PRO A 127 9.94 5.37 -2.30
C PRO A 127 9.57 4.97 -0.86
N ASP A 128 8.92 5.85 -0.11
CA ASP A 128 8.86 5.74 1.36
C ASP A 128 7.63 6.41 1.99
N ILE A 129 6.56 6.70 1.24
CA ILE A 129 5.40 7.40 1.79
C ILE A 129 4.32 6.39 2.13
N VAL A 130 3.74 6.50 3.33
CA VAL A 130 2.60 5.70 3.76
C VAL A 130 1.44 6.62 4.10
N ARG A 131 0.28 6.34 3.53
CA ARG A 131 -0.97 7.05 3.77
C ARG A 131 -1.97 6.08 4.38
N ASN A 132 -2.43 6.33 5.60
CA ASN A 132 -3.57 5.63 6.16
C ASN A 132 -4.79 6.54 6.08
N ARG A 133 -5.93 6.01 5.63
CA ARG A 133 -7.19 6.74 5.60
C ARG A 133 -8.31 5.87 6.16
N VAL A 134 -9.12 6.44 7.04
CA VAL A 134 -10.34 5.81 7.55
C VAL A 134 -11.50 6.74 7.26
N SER A 135 -12.38 6.33 6.33
CA SER A 135 -13.60 7.05 6.02
C SER A 135 -14.73 6.56 6.92
N PHE A 136 -15.58 7.49 7.35
CA PHE A 136 -16.70 7.20 8.24
C PHE A 136 -17.92 8.05 7.91
N THR A 137 -19.09 7.58 8.34
CA THR A 137 -20.31 8.39 8.41
C THR A 137 -20.62 8.66 9.88
N ALA A 138 -20.58 9.94 10.26
CA ALA A 138 -20.94 10.43 11.58
C ALA A 138 -22.46 10.64 11.69
N LEU A 139 -23.03 10.25 12.83
CA LEU A 139 -24.46 10.44 13.16
C LEU A 139 -25.45 9.89 12.11
N GLY A 140 -25.00 9.02 11.22
CA GLY A 140 -25.80 8.42 10.15
C GLY A 140 -26.02 9.29 8.90
N PHE A 141 -25.51 10.51 8.83
CA PHE A 141 -25.73 11.40 7.67
C PHE A 141 -24.54 12.27 7.26
N LEU A 142 -23.50 12.39 8.09
CA LEU A 142 -22.38 13.31 7.82
C LEU A 142 -21.10 12.52 7.53
N ASP A 143 -20.66 12.55 6.28
CA ASP A 143 -19.44 11.86 5.89
C ASP A 143 -18.18 12.65 6.28
N GLY A 144 -17.14 11.88 6.64
CA GLY A 144 -15.83 12.41 6.95
C GLY A 144 -14.75 11.34 6.81
N ASP A 145 -13.50 11.75 6.97
CA ASP A 145 -12.37 10.83 7.05
C ASP A 145 -11.25 11.36 7.94
N VAL A 146 -10.51 10.41 8.50
CA VAL A 146 -9.23 10.66 9.17
C VAL A 146 -8.12 10.13 8.29
N SER A 147 -7.14 10.99 7.98
CA SER A 147 -5.94 10.61 7.25
C SER A 147 -4.68 10.82 8.08
N LEU A 148 -3.70 9.94 7.88
CA LEU A 148 -2.35 10.02 8.41
C LEU A 148 -1.38 9.84 7.25
N THR A 149 -0.40 10.73 7.14
CA THR A 149 0.70 10.59 6.19
C THR A 149 1.99 10.42 6.98
N GLY A 150 2.83 9.49 6.56
CA GLY A 150 4.05 9.15 7.28
C GLY A 150 5.16 8.64 6.38
N LYS A 151 6.34 8.55 6.97
CA LYS A 151 7.57 8.08 6.31
C LYS A 151 7.91 6.66 6.74
N LEU A 152 8.04 5.77 5.76
CA LEU A 152 8.43 4.38 5.92
C LEU A 152 9.96 4.27 5.99
N LYS A 153 10.42 3.64 7.06
CA LYS A 153 11.82 3.27 7.28
C LYS A 153 11.91 1.76 7.38
N VAL A 154 12.79 1.17 6.59
CA VAL A 154 13.13 -0.25 6.70
C VAL A 154 14.01 -0.44 7.93
N LEU A 155 13.64 -1.35 8.83
CA LEU A 155 14.41 -1.68 10.03
C LEU A 155 15.33 -2.89 9.78
N ASP A 156 14.81 -3.91 9.09
CA ASP A 156 15.54 -5.12 8.70
C ASP A 156 14.87 -5.78 7.48
N SER A 157 15.13 -7.06 7.21
CA SER A 157 14.59 -7.80 6.06
C SER A 157 13.06 -7.94 6.04
N GLU A 158 12.39 -7.87 7.18
CA GLU A 158 10.96 -8.12 7.33
C GLU A 158 10.19 -6.95 7.99
N TRP A 159 10.87 -6.13 8.78
CA TRP A 159 10.26 -5.07 9.57
C TRP A 159 10.38 -3.68 8.93
N VAL A 160 9.27 -2.95 8.98
CA VAL A 160 9.19 -1.53 8.65
C VAL A 160 8.70 -0.75 9.86
N GLN A 161 9.19 0.48 9.97
CA GLN A 161 8.73 1.51 10.90
C GLN A 161 8.10 2.63 10.07
N VAL A 162 6.96 3.15 10.51
CA VAL A 162 6.34 4.32 9.92
C VAL A 162 6.19 5.37 11.00
N ILE A 163 6.72 6.56 10.74
CA ILE A 163 6.52 7.74 11.58
C ILE A 163 5.48 8.60 10.87
N PHE A 164 4.29 8.69 11.47
CA PHE A 164 3.18 9.47 10.95
C PHE A 164 3.17 10.87 11.56
N GLU A 165 2.89 11.86 10.71
CA GLU A 165 2.53 13.21 11.11
C GLU A 165 1.21 13.22 11.90
N PRO A 166 0.89 14.33 12.60
CA PRO A 166 -0.40 14.48 13.26
C PRO A 166 -1.57 14.24 12.30
N PRO A 167 -2.60 13.47 12.71
CA PRO A 167 -3.73 13.15 11.86
C PRO A 167 -4.52 14.38 11.39
N GLU A 168 -5.04 14.26 10.17
CA GLU A 168 -5.94 15.22 9.53
C GLU A 168 -7.36 14.67 9.59
N LEU A 169 -8.30 15.45 10.10
CA LEU A 169 -9.72 15.14 10.12
C LEU A 169 -10.44 16.04 9.12
N LYS A 170 -11.16 15.41 8.19
CA LYS A 170 -12.04 16.07 7.22
C LYS A 170 -13.48 15.70 7.52
N VAL A 171 -14.34 16.71 7.66
CA VAL A 171 -15.79 16.52 7.85
C VAL A 171 -16.51 17.61 7.06
N GLY A 172 -17.28 17.22 6.04
CA GLY A 172 -17.87 18.18 5.11
C GLY A 172 -16.81 19.06 4.44
N SER A 173 -16.89 20.39 4.62
CA SER A 173 -15.92 21.36 4.10
C SER A 173 -14.84 21.76 5.10
N LEU A 174 -14.86 21.20 6.32
CA LEU A 174 -13.90 21.53 7.37
C LEU A 174 -12.76 20.52 7.39
N GLU A 175 -11.53 21.02 7.49
CA GLU A 175 -10.30 20.23 7.59
C GLU A 175 -9.41 20.79 8.68
N PHE A 176 -8.94 19.95 9.59
CA PHE A 176 -8.02 20.35 10.64
C PHE A 176 -7.10 19.21 11.08
N LYS A 177 -5.89 19.58 11.52
CA LYS A 177 -4.92 18.67 12.14
C LYS A 177 -5.14 18.59 13.65
N TYR A 178 -4.95 17.41 14.22
CA TYR A 178 -5.08 17.19 15.66
C TYR A 178 -4.16 16.06 16.12
N GLY A 179 -4.04 15.90 17.44
CA GLY A 179 -3.18 14.87 18.02
C GLY A 179 -1.70 15.16 17.83
N PHE A 180 -0.90 14.09 17.87
CA PHE A 180 0.55 14.15 17.82
C PHE A 180 1.07 13.18 16.77
N GLU A 181 2.37 13.28 16.48
CA GLU A 181 3.07 12.26 15.72
C GLU A 181 2.90 10.88 16.37
N SER A 182 2.85 9.85 15.53
CA SER A 182 2.70 8.48 16.00
C SER A 182 3.63 7.55 15.26
N GLU A 183 4.05 6.49 15.95
CA GLU A 183 4.97 5.50 15.41
C GLU A 183 4.30 4.13 15.33
N VAL A 184 4.44 3.47 14.19
CA VAL A 184 3.97 2.10 13.97
C VAL A 184 5.10 1.24 13.45
N LYS A 185 5.32 0.08 14.07
CA LYS A 185 6.20 -0.97 13.55
C LYS A 185 5.38 -2.15 13.07
N LEU A 186 5.65 -2.60 11.85
CA LEU A 186 4.95 -3.69 11.20
C LEU A 186 5.96 -4.65 10.56
N ARG A 187 5.83 -5.95 10.86
CA ARG A 187 6.50 -7.01 10.12
C ARG A 187 5.64 -7.41 8.93
N ILE A 188 6.20 -7.41 7.72
CA ILE A 188 5.54 -7.94 6.53
C ILE A 188 5.73 -9.45 6.52
N THR A 189 4.67 -10.22 6.78
CA THR A 189 4.75 -11.69 6.90
C THR A 189 4.35 -12.42 5.63
N TYR A 190 3.72 -11.72 4.68
CA TYR A 190 3.36 -12.26 3.37
C TYR A 190 3.01 -11.10 2.43
N VAL A 191 3.33 -11.23 1.15
CA VAL A 191 2.87 -10.30 0.11
C VAL A 191 2.77 -11.03 -1.23
N ASP A 192 1.67 -10.81 -1.94
CA ASP A 192 1.48 -11.18 -3.34
C ASP A 192 0.67 -10.09 -4.07
N GLU A 193 0.24 -10.35 -5.31
CA GLU A 193 -0.53 -9.41 -6.14
C GLU A 193 -1.90 -9.00 -5.56
N LYS A 194 -2.44 -9.77 -4.60
CA LYS A 194 -3.80 -9.61 -4.08
C LYS A 194 -3.85 -9.39 -2.57
N LEU A 195 -2.92 -9.97 -1.83
CA LEU A 195 -2.90 -9.99 -0.38
C LEU A 195 -1.55 -9.55 0.16
N ARG A 196 -1.59 -8.80 1.25
CA ARG A 196 -0.42 -8.54 2.09
C ARG A 196 -0.81 -8.80 3.54
N LEU A 197 0.06 -9.46 4.28
CA LEU A 197 -0.13 -9.73 5.69
C LEU A 197 0.90 -8.95 6.51
N GLY A 198 0.44 -8.40 7.62
CA GLY A 198 1.27 -7.64 8.55
C GLY A 198 1.09 -8.10 9.98
N LEU A 199 2.18 -8.12 10.75
CA LEU A 199 2.12 -8.28 12.20
C LEU A 199 2.63 -7.01 12.85
N GLY A 200 1.77 -6.31 13.60
CA GLY A 200 2.19 -5.16 14.39
C GLY A 200 3.13 -5.58 15.51
N SER A 201 4.00 -4.68 15.97
CA SER A 201 4.93 -4.95 17.08
C SER A 201 4.24 -5.39 18.39
N ARG A 202 2.96 -5.05 18.56
CA ARG A 202 2.11 -5.47 19.69
C ARG A 202 1.33 -6.77 19.46
N GLY A 203 1.63 -7.50 18.38
CA GLY A 203 1.01 -8.79 18.06
C GLY A 203 -0.29 -8.72 17.25
N SER A 204 -0.78 -7.53 16.89
CA SER A 204 -1.97 -7.39 16.04
C SER A 204 -1.70 -7.91 14.62
N LEU A 205 -2.48 -8.90 14.17
CA LEU A 205 -2.46 -9.40 12.80
C LEU A 205 -3.30 -8.50 11.91
N PHE A 206 -2.76 -8.13 10.75
CA PHE A 206 -3.41 -7.34 9.71
C PHE A 206 -3.49 -8.13 8.41
N VAL A 207 -4.63 -8.03 7.74
CA VAL A 207 -4.84 -8.55 6.39
C VAL A 207 -5.21 -7.40 5.50
N PHE A 208 -4.39 -7.21 4.48
CA PHE A 208 -4.53 -6.18 3.47
C PHE A 208 -4.94 -6.84 2.16
N ARG A 209 -5.95 -6.29 1.50
CA ARG A 209 -6.36 -6.69 0.16
C ARG A 209 -5.99 -5.61 -0.83
N ARG A 210 -5.36 -5.99 -1.94
CA ARG A 210 -4.97 -5.06 -2.99
C ARG A 210 -6.22 -4.38 -3.56
N ARG A 211 -6.20 -3.04 -3.66
CA ARG A 211 -7.23 -2.29 -4.37
C ARG A 211 -6.92 -2.35 -5.87
N GLN A 212 -7.90 -2.77 -6.68
CA GLN A 212 -7.79 -2.85 -8.14
C GLN A 212 -8.19 -1.53 -8.80
#